data_AF-E4XSE9-F1
#
_entry.id   AF-E4XSE9-F1
#
_cell.length_a   1.000
_cell.length_b   1.000
_cell.length_c   1.000
_cell.angle_alpha   90.00
_cell.angle_beta   90.00
_cell.angle_gamma   90.00
#
_symmetry.space_group_name_H-M   'P 1'
#
loop_
_entity.id
_entity.type
_entity.pdbx_description
1 polymer ?
#
loop_
_entity_poly.entity_id
_entity_poly.type
_entity_poly.pdbx_seq_one_letter_code
_entity_poly.pdbx_strand_id
1 'polypeptide(L)'
;LLSYLKILNDYGLACPKKSYPDRRTQKVEVFKRKKEISESMKAYEYCLEDESDDDEIERKYWMNFITFAELISNEHMSMLKRELEMLKMREAGVRPEQPKPRPPTQPFMIAKNEEMKRVFGLGYPSRPVYTVEEFGEKQVELMQQQEREKARQIAANPPRDNSLELTWAEEDSQRKKDQMWDEHKDTTRRGDGNRKNMG
;
A
#
# COMPACT_ATOMS: atom_id res chain seq x y z
N LEU A 1 4.27 12.72 25.34
CA LEU A 1 5.05 12.47 24.10
C LEU A 1 6.15 13.50 23.88
N LEU A 2 5.84 14.81 23.75
CA LEU A 2 6.89 15.84 23.56
C LEU A 2 7.88 15.90 24.74
N SER A 3 7.39 15.82 25.98
CA SER A 3 8.24 15.74 27.18
C SER A 3 9.17 14.53 27.14
N TYR A 4 8.62 13.35 26.83
CA TYR A 4 9.38 12.11 26.69
C TYR A 4 10.47 12.19 25.61
N LEU A 5 10.12 12.62 24.40
CA LEU A 5 11.09 12.78 23.31
C LEU A 5 12.15 13.84 23.62
N LYS A 6 11.80 14.89 24.38
CA LYS A 6 12.78 15.88 24.85
C LYS A 6 13.80 15.23 25.79
N ILE A 7 13.34 14.48 26.79
CA ILE A 7 14.21 13.74 27.72
C ILE A 7 15.17 12.84 26.94
N LEU A 8 14.69 12.09 25.94
CA LEU A 8 15.57 11.24 25.13
C LEU A 8 16.68 12.02 24.41
N ASN A 9 16.38 13.22 23.90
CA ASN A 9 17.41 14.07 23.29
C ASN A 9 18.40 14.60 24.33
N ASP A 10 17.91 15.05 25.49
CA ASP A 10 18.73 15.61 26.56
C ASP A 10 19.74 14.57 27.09
N TYR A 11 19.35 13.29 27.14
CA TYR A 11 20.22 12.17 27.55
C TYR A 11 20.98 11.50 26.39
N GLY A 12 20.87 12.00 25.15
CA GLY A 12 21.55 11.40 23.99
C GLY A 12 21.06 9.99 23.62
N LEU A 13 19.88 9.61 24.08
CA LEU A 13 19.24 8.32 23.81
C LEU A 13 18.35 8.34 22.55
N ALA A 14 18.14 9.53 21.97
CA ALA A 14 17.33 9.69 20.77
C ALA A 14 17.98 9.02 19.55
N CYS A 15 17.16 8.33 18.77
CA CYS A 15 17.60 7.71 17.53
C CYS A 15 18.11 8.76 16.52
N PRO A 16 19.22 8.48 15.82
CA PRO A 16 19.67 9.35 14.74
C PRO A 16 18.61 9.43 13.64
N LYS A 17 18.29 10.66 13.23
CA LYS A 17 17.32 10.93 12.16
C LYS A 17 17.92 10.50 10.83
N LYS A 18 17.30 9.51 10.19
CA LYS A 18 17.66 9.07 8.83
C LYS A 18 16.82 9.82 7.79
N SER A 19 17.47 10.26 6.72
CA SER A 19 16.79 10.78 5.54
C SER A 19 16.41 9.62 4.64
N TYR A 20 15.17 9.61 4.15
CA TYR A 20 14.66 8.57 3.25
C TYR A 20 14.21 9.21 1.94
N PRO A 21 14.37 8.52 0.78
CA PRO A 21 14.01 9.06 -0.53
C PRO A 21 12.49 9.25 -0.69
N ASP A 22 11.68 8.36 -0.11
CA ASP A 22 10.22 8.45 -0.13
C ASP A 22 9.56 8.05 1.20
N ARG A 23 8.34 8.54 1.46
CA ARG A 23 7.54 8.22 2.63
C ARG A 23 7.22 6.72 2.74
N ARG A 24 7.06 6.01 1.62
CA ARG A 24 6.87 4.54 1.64
C ARG A 24 8.13 3.86 2.18
N THR A 25 9.29 4.21 1.66
CA THR A 25 10.58 3.65 2.12
C THR A 25 10.81 3.91 3.60
N GLN A 26 10.53 5.13 4.07
CA GLN A 26 10.60 5.48 5.49
C GLN A 26 9.72 4.56 6.35
N LYS A 27 8.45 4.35 5.96
CA LYS A 27 7.53 3.49 6.72
C LYS A 27 8.00 2.03 6.77
N VAL A 28 8.49 1.50 5.65
CA VAL A 28 9.00 0.13 5.57
C VAL A 28 10.20 -0.06 6.48
N GLU A 29 11.16 0.87 6.43
CA GLU A 29 12.37 0.81 7.26
C GLU A 29 12.06 0.99 8.76
N VAL A 30 11.15 1.90 9.11
CA VAL A 30 10.67 2.03 10.50
C VAL A 30 9.99 0.74 10.96
N PHE A 31 9.17 0.11 10.12
CA PHE A 31 8.50 -1.15 10.46
C PHE A 31 9.49 -2.30 10.68
N LYS A 32 10.46 -2.49 9.77
CA LYS A 32 11.51 -3.51 9.91
C LYS A 32 12.28 -3.33 11.22
N ARG A 33 12.73 -2.09 11.49
CA ARG A 33 13.46 -1.77 12.73
C ARG A 33 12.63 -2.05 13.98
N LYS A 34 11.35 -1.70 13.97
CA LYS A 34 10.42 -1.95 15.09
C LYS A 34 10.27 -3.46 15.34
N LYS A 35 10.22 -4.26 14.27
CA LYS A 35 10.17 -5.72 14.33
C LYS A 35 11.46 -6.32 14.90
N GLU A 36 12.62 -5.92 14.38
CA GLU A 36 13.94 -6.38 14.85
C GLU A 36 14.18 -6.10 16.34
N ILE A 37 13.83 -4.89 16.79
CA ILE A 37 13.94 -4.51 18.22
C ILE A 37 12.99 -5.36 19.06
N SER A 38 11.75 -5.58 18.59
CA SER A 38 10.78 -6.41 19.29
C SER A 38 11.22 -7.87 19.40
N GLU A 39 11.83 -8.43 18.36
CA GLU A 39 12.38 -9.80 18.38
C GLU A 39 13.59 -9.89 19.31
N SER A 40 14.47 -8.88 19.29
CA SER A 40 15.63 -8.81 20.19
C SER A 40 15.20 -8.70 21.66
N MET A 41 14.17 -7.91 21.96
CA MET A 41 13.61 -7.80 23.31
C MET A 41 13.07 -9.14 23.82
N LYS A 42 12.34 -9.89 22.97
CA LYS A 42 11.84 -11.23 23.33
C LYS A 42 12.96 -12.22 23.61
N ALA A 43 14.06 -12.13 22.85
CA ALA A 43 15.23 -12.98 23.09
C ALA A 43 15.87 -12.66 24.45
N TYR A 44 16.01 -11.37 24.80
CA TYR A 44 16.56 -10.98 26.11
C TYR A 44 15.62 -11.32 27.27
N GLU A 45 14.30 -11.20 27.07
CA GLU A 45 13.29 -11.58 28.07
C GLU A 45 13.42 -13.08 28.43
N TYR A 46 13.60 -13.95 27.44
CA TYR A 46 13.86 -15.37 27.67
C TYR A 46 15.18 -15.63 28.44
N CYS A 47 16.23 -14.85 28.17
CA CYS A 47 17.49 -14.97 28.90
C CYS A 47 17.42 -14.43 30.34
N LEU A 48 16.52 -13.50 30.63
CA LEU A 48 16.29 -12.95 31.98
C LEU A 48 15.41 -13.85 32.85
N GLU A 49 14.64 -14.76 32.26
CA GLU A 49 13.88 -15.79 32.99
C GLU A 49 14.79 -16.88 33.58
N ASP A 50 15.97 -17.09 32.97
CA ASP A 50 17.04 -17.89 33.57
C ASP A 50 17.72 -17.01 34.65
N GLU A 51 17.93 -17.52 35.86
CA GLU A 51 18.40 -16.79 37.05
C GLU A 51 19.88 -16.34 36.95
N SER A 52 20.34 -16.03 35.74
CA SER A 52 21.63 -15.47 35.39
C SER A 52 21.59 -13.96 35.65
N ASP A 53 22.31 -13.53 36.69
CA ASP A 53 22.47 -12.12 37.10
C ASP A 53 23.40 -11.36 36.12
N ASP A 54 22.98 -11.29 34.85
CA ASP A 54 23.72 -10.59 33.79
C ASP A 54 23.13 -9.19 33.54
N ASP A 55 23.65 -8.22 34.30
CA ASP A 55 23.34 -6.78 34.18
C ASP A 55 23.42 -6.25 32.74
N GLU A 56 24.27 -6.84 31.89
CA GLU A 56 24.44 -6.38 30.50
C GLU A 56 23.25 -6.81 29.63
N ILE A 57 22.62 -7.96 29.91
CA ILE A 57 21.38 -8.38 29.23
C ILE A 57 20.23 -7.47 29.64
N GLU A 58 20.10 -7.16 30.93
CA GLU A 58 19.06 -6.26 31.43
C GLU A 58 19.20 -4.86 30.82
N ARG A 59 20.42 -4.33 30.78
CA ARG A 59 20.71 -3.04 30.15
C ARG A 59 20.31 -3.03 28.67
N LYS A 60 20.65 -4.08 27.91
CA LYS A 60 20.27 -4.20 26.49
C LYS A 60 18.76 -4.25 26.30
N TYR A 61 18.04 -4.96 27.16
CA TYR A 61 16.58 -5.00 27.15
C TYR A 61 15.99 -3.61 27.32
N TRP A 62 16.38 -2.87 28.35
CA TRP A 62 15.82 -1.53 28.61
C TRP A 62 16.22 -0.51 27.55
N MET A 63 17.43 -0.59 27.00
CA MET A 63 17.84 0.26 25.88
C MET A 63 17.00 0.00 24.63
N ASN A 64 16.69 -1.26 24.33
CA ASN A 64 15.77 -1.62 23.26
C ASN A 64 14.34 -1.16 23.54
N PHE A 65 13.87 -1.28 24.78
CA PHE A 65 12.55 -0.79 25.19
C PHE A 65 12.42 0.73 24.97
N ILE A 66 13.42 1.51 25.40
CA ILE A 66 13.46 2.96 25.20
C ILE A 66 13.42 3.29 23.70
N THR A 67 14.24 2.62 22.91
CA THR A 67 14.29 2.79 21.44
C THR A 67 12.94 2.46 20.79
N PHE A 68 12.30 1.37 21.22
CA PHE A 68 11.00 0.96 20.73
C PHE A 68 9.90 1.96 21.09
N ALA A 69 9.89 2.44 22.34
CA ALA A 69 8.97 3.45 22.83
C ALA A 69 9.15 4.81 22.13
N GLU A 70 10.38 5.17 21.73
CA GLU A 70 10.65 6.34 20.89
C GLU A 70 9.99 6.20 19.51
N LEU A 71 10.15 5.06 18.83
CA LEU A 71 9.54 4.81 17.52
C LEU A 71 8.02 4.90 17.58
N ILE A 72 7.40 4.30 18.61
CA ILE A 72 5.95 4.41 18.87
C ILE A 72 5.56 5.86 19.11
N SER A 73 6.29 6.57 19.97
CA SER A 73 5.99 7.95 20.34
C SER A 73 5.98 8.89 19.12
N ASN A 74 6.92 8.71 18.19
CA ASN A 74 6.98 9.46 16.94
C ASN A 74 5.79 9.14 16.00
N GLU A 75 5.41 7.87 15.91
CA GLU A 75 4.23 7.44 15.14
C GLU A 75 2.94 8.06 15.70
N HIS A 76 2.72 7.97 17.01
CA HIS A 76 1.57 8.56 17.70
C HIS A 76 1.56 10.09 17.53
N MET A 77 2.71 10.75 17.59
CA MET A 77 2.81 12.20 17.33
C MET A 77 2.33 12.57 15.92
N SER A 78 2.66 11.76 14.91
CA SER A 78 2.19 11.96 13.53
C SER A 78 0.69 11.73 13.38
N MET A 79 0.14 10.73 14.09
CA MET A 79 -1.31 10.45 14.11
C MET A 79 -2.08 11.58 14.79
N LEU A 80 -1.67 11.99 15.99
CA LEU A 80 -2.31 13.08 16.74
C LEU A 80 -2.29 14.40 15.98
N LYS A 81 -1.19 14.73 15.29
CA LYS A 81 -1.13 15.93 14.44
C LYS A 81 -2.19 15.92 13.34
N ARG A 82 -2.39 14.76 12.68
CA ARG A 82 -3.40 14.59 11.64
C ARG A 82 -4.82 14.64 12.20
N GLU A 83 -5.05 14.01 13.34
CA GLU A 83 -6.35 14.07 14.02
C GLU A 83 -6.72 15.49 14.41
N LEU A 84 -5.76 16.24 14.96
CA LEU A 84 -5.95 17.64 15.30
C LEU A 84 -6.22 18.51 14.06
N GLU A 85 -5.57 18.22 12.93
CA GLU A 85 -5.86 18.86 11.65
C GLU A 85 -7.29 18.53 11.16
N MET A 86 -7.71 17.27 11.22
CA MET A 86 -9.06 16.85 10.84
C MET A 86 -10.13 17.50 11.73
N LEU A 87 -9.88 17.61 13.03
CA LEU A 87 -10.77 18.29 13.98
C LEU A 87 -10.89 19.78 13.64
N LYS A 88 -9.78 20.46 13.33
CA LYS A 88 -9.79 21.87 12.89
C LYS A 88 -10.58 22.05 11.59
N MET A 89 -10.41 21.16 10.62
CA MET A 89 -11.17 21.21 9.35
C MET A 89 -12.67 21.01 9.59
N ARG A 90 -13.03 20.10 10.50
CA ARG A 90 -14.42 19.90 10.93
C ARG A 90 -15.01 21.14 11.60
N GLU A 91 -14.28 21.75 12.54
CA GLU A 91 -14.71 22.99 13.21
C GLU A 91 -14.87 24.16 12.24
N ALA A 92 -13.98 24.25 11.24
CA ALA A 92 -14.06 25.24 10.18
C ALA A 92 -15.19 24.97 9.16
N GLY A 93 -15.93 23.87 9.29
CA GLY A 93 -16.99 23.48 8.35
C GLY A 93 -16.46 23.05 6.96
N VAL A 94 -15.15 22.85 6.82
CA VAL A 94 -14.53 22.41 5.56
C VAL A 94 -14.73 20.90 5.43
N ARG A 95 -15.73 20.50 4.65
CA ARG A 95 -15.95 19.09 4.31
C ARG A 95 -14.94 18.68 3.24
N PRO A 96 -14.20 17.56 3.40
CA PRO A 96 -13.34 17.07 2.32
C PRO A 96 -14.18 16.88 1.06
N GLU A 97 -13.70 17.38 -0.08
CA GLU A 97 -14.37 17.25 -1.38
C GLU A 97 -14.60 15.75 -1.63
N GLN A 98 -15.87 15.34 -1.80
CA GLN A 98 -16.15 13.95 -2.11
C GLN A 98 -15.44 13.60 -3.43
N PRO A 99 -14.82 12.41 -3.54
CA PRO A 99 -14.23 12.00 -4.80
C PRO A 99 -15.31 12.10 -5.88
N LYS A 100 -15.03 12.90 -6.91
CA LYS A 100 -15.98 13.11 -8.01
C LYS A 100 -16.42 11.74 -8.52
N PRO A 101 -17.74 11.48 -8.63
CA PRO A 101 -18.22 10.19 -9.11
C PRO A 101 -17.58 9.91 -10.47
N ARG A 102 -16.95 8.73 -10.61
CA ARG A 102 -16.41 8.31 -11.90
C ARG A 102 -17.56 8.28 -12.91
N PRO A 103 -17.38 8.80 -14.14
CA PRO A 103 -18.41 8.71 -15.15
C PRO A 103 -18.76 7.23 -15.39
N PRO A 104 -20.05 6.89 -15.57
CA PRO A 104 -20.44 5.51 -15.82
C PRO A 104 -19.77 5.00 -17.10
N THR A 105 -19.06 3.88 -17.00
CA THR A 105 -18.46 3.22 -18.17
C THR A 105 -19.56 2.60 -19.03
N GLN A 106 -19.64 2.98 -20.30
CA GLN A 106 -20.58 2.35 -21.24
C GLN A 106 -20.13 0.91 -21.55
N PRO A 107 -21.00 -0.11 -21.40
CA PRO A 107 -20.64 -1.48 -21.70
C PRO A 107 -20.54 -1.69 -23.22
N PHE A 108 -19.61 -2.50 -23.70
CA PHE A 108 -19.47 -2.86 -25.13
C PHE A 108 -19.59 -4.39 -25.30
N MET A 109 -19.80 -4.86 -26.53
CA MET A 109 -19.88 -6.28 -26.89
C MET A 109 -18.70 -6.69 -27.77
N ILE A 110 -18.21 -7.92 -27.61
CA ILE A 110 -17.22 -8.53 -28.50
C ILE A 110 -17.91 -9.69 -29.22
N ALA A 111 -18.01 -9.58 -30.54
CA ALA A 111 -18.55 -10.58 -31.44
C ALA A 111 -17.41 -11.44 -32.01
N LYS A 112 -17.70 -12.72 -32.29
CA LYS A 112 -16.71 -13.65 -32.85
C LYS A 112 -16.29 -13.24 -34.28
N ASN A 113 -17.29 -13.01 -35.14
CA ASN A 113 -17.11 -12.70 -36.56
C ASN A 113 -17.90 -11.44 -36.95
N GLU A 114 -17.60 -10.86 -38.12
CA GLU A 114 -18.26 -9.66 -38.64
C GLU A 114 -19.78 -9.81 -38.84
N GLU A 115 -20.25 -11.01 -39.19
CA GLU A 115 -21.68 -11.30 -39.32
C GLU A 115 -22.40 -11.13 -37.97
N MET A 116 -21.82 -11.66 -36.90
CA MET A 116 -22.35 -11.51 -35.55
C MET A 116 -22.27 -10.06 -35.09
N LYS A 117 -21.20 -9.34 -35.45
CA LYS A 117 -21.09 -7.90 -35.19
C LYS A 117 -22.25 -7.13 -35.84
N ARG A 118 -22.60 -7.44 -37.10
CA ARG A 118 -23.74 -6.84 -37.80
C ARG A 118 -25.07 -7.16 -37.12
N VAL A 119 -25.31 -8.43 -36.79
CA VAL A 119 -26.54 -8.86 -36.11
C VAL A 119 -26.69 -8.23 -34.74
N PHE A 120 -25.65 -8.27 -33.91
CA PHE A 120 -25.69 -7.66 -32.58
C PHE A 120 -25.75 -6.13 -32.62
N GLY A 121 -25.12 -5.50 -33.61
CA GLY A 121 -25.21 -4.06 -33.83
C GLY A 121 -26.62 -3.60 -34.20
N LEU A 122 -27.33 -4.36 -35.04
CA LEU A 122 -28.73 -4.11 -35.37
C LEU A 122 -29.66 -4.34 -34.16
N GLY A 123 -29.37 -5.37 -33.35
CA GLY A 123 -30.15 -5.69 -32.15
C GLY A 123 -29.94 -4.71 -30.98
N TYR A 124 -28.78 -4.05 -30.91
CA TYR A 124 -28.43 -3.12 -29.84
C TYR A 124 -27.69 -1.86 -30.37
N PRO A 125 -28.38 -0.92 -31.05
CA PRO A 125 -27.75 0.23 -31.71
C PRO A 125 -27.03 1.19 -30.76
N SER A 126 -27.45 1.25 -29.49
CA SER A 126 -26.84 2.11 -28.46
C SER A 126 -25.55 1.54 -27.87
N ARG A 127 -25.18 0.30 -28.21
CA ARG A 127 -24.05 -0.40 -27.60
C ARG A 127 -22.96 -0.67 -28.65
N PRO A 128 -21.72 -0.21 -28.43
CA PRO A 128 -20.61 -0.53 -29.33
C PRO A 128 -20.38 -2.05 -29.40
N VAL A 129 -20.22 -2.56 -30.63
CA VAL A 129 -19.90 -3.97 -30.90
C VAL A 129 -18.59 -4.03 -31.69
N TYR A 130 -17.63 -4.78 -31.19
CA TYR A 130 -16.33 -5.03 -31.83
C TYR A 130 -16.22 -6.49 -32.24
N THR A 131 -15.42 -6.81 -33.25
CA THR A 131 -14.93 -8.18 -33.43
C THR A 131 -13.81 -8.49 -32.45
N VAL A 132 -13.44 -9.77 -32.30
CA VAL A 132 -12.28 -10.17 -31.47
C VAL A 132 -11.00 -9.49 -31.98
N GLU A 133 -10.80 -9.45 -33.30
CA GLU A 133 -9.63 -8.84 -33.94
C GLU A 133 -9.60 -7.32 -33.71
N GLU A 134 -10.69 -6.60 -34.00
CA GLU A 134 -10.81 -5.17 -33.77
C GLU A 134 -10.61 -4.79 -32.30
N PHE A 135 -11.11 -5.62 -31.39
CA PHE A 135 -10.90 -5.43 -29.96
C PHE A 135 -9.44 -5.61 -29.58
N GLY A 136 -8.77 -6.63 -30.14
CA GLY A 136 -7.33 -6.86 -29.96
C GLY A 136 -6.49 -5.67 -30.42
N GLU A 137 -6.76 -5.15 -31.62
CA GLU A 137 -6.09 -3.96 -32.16
C GLU A 137 -6.27 -2.75 -31.24
N LYS A 138 -7.50 -2.52 -30.76
CA LYS A 138 -7.82 -1.43 -29.85
C LYS A 138 -7.10 -1.56 -28.50
N GLN A 139 -6.92 -2.78 -28.00
CA GLN A 139 -6.14 -3.02 -26.77
C GLN A 139 -4.66 -2.71 -26.98
N VAL A 140 -4.09 -3.11 -28.12
CA VAL A 140 -2.70 -2.80 -28.46
C VAL A 140 -2.49 -1.29 -28.58
N GLU A 141 -3.41 -0.58 -29.25
CA GLU A 141 -3.35 0.87 -29.37
C GLU A 141 -3.40 1.56 -27.99
N LEU A 142 -4.32 1.12 -27.13
CA LEU A 142 -4.44 1.65 -25.76
C LEU A 142 -3.16 1.42 -24.95
N MET A 143 -2.55 0.24 -25.08
CA MET A 143 -1.29 -0.09 -24.43
C MET A 143 -0.17 0.84 -24.91
N GLN A 144 -0.03 1.05 -26.23
CA GLN A 144 0.95 1.96 -26.80
C GLN A 144 0.71 3.41 -26.37
N GLN A 145 -0.54 3.86 -26.27
CA GLN A 145 -0.87 5.19 -25.75
C GLN A 145 -0.42 5.34 -24.29
N GLN A 146 -0.70 4.36 -23.45
CA GLN A 146 -0.24 4.36 -22.06
C GLN A 146 1.29 4.36 -21.95
N GLU A 147 1.98 3.59 -22.80
CA GLU A 147 3.45 3.60 -22.86
C GLU A 147 3.99 4.96 -23.28
N ARG A 148 3.39 5.62 -24.27
CA ARG A 148 3.75 6.99 -24.69
C ARG A 148 3.50 8.00 -23.58
N GLU A 149 2.39 7.88 -22.85
CA GLU A 149 2.09 8.73 -21.70
C GLU A 149 3.08 8.52 -20.56
N LYS A 150 3.41 7.26 -20.23
CA LYS A 150 4.46 6.92 -19.26
C LYS A 150 5.82 7.47 -19.70
N ALA A 151 6.19 7.31 -20.96
CA ALA A 151 7.44 7.86 -21.51
C ALA A 151 7.46 9.39 -21.42
N ARG A 152 6.35 10.07 -21.70
CA ARG A 152 6.22 11.53 -21.49
C ARG A 152 6.36 11.92 -20.02
N GLN A 153 5.77 11.16 -19.11
CA GLN A 153 5.89 11.40 -17.66
C GLN A 153 7.33 11.19 -17.19
N ILE A 154 8.01 10.14 -17.67
CA ILE A 154 9.42 9.85 -17.39
C ILE A 154 10.33 10.93 -17.99
N ALA A 155 10.05 11.41 -19.20
CA ALA A 155 10.82 12.50 -19.80
C ALA A 155 10.63 13.83 -19.07
N ALA A 156 9.41 14.10 -18.57
CA ALA A 156 9.10 15.27 -17.76
C ALA A 156 9.72 15.21 -16.34
N ASN A 157 9.96 14.00 -15.83
CA ASN A 157 10.57 13.76 -14.51
C ASN A 157 11.51 12.55 -14.61
N PRO A 158 12.76 12.74 -15.08
CA PRO A 158 13.68 11.64 -15.28
C PRO A 158 14.00 10.99 -13.93
N PRO A 159 13.85 9.66 -13.80
CA PRO A 159 14.26 8.96 -12.59
C PRO A 159 15.75 9.19 -12.37
N ARG A 160 16.12 9.56 -11.14
CA ARG A 160 17.54 9.52 -10.72
C ARG A 160 18.00 8.06 -10.78
N ASP A 161 19.28 7.84 -11.10
CA ASP A 161 19.89 6.51 -11.24
C ASP A 161 19.75 5.69 -9.94
N ASN A 162 18.63 4.97 -9.86
CA ASN A 162 18.26 4.04 -8.80
C ASN A 162 18.00 2.66 -9.43
N SER A 163 18.89 2.22 -10.31
CA SER A 163 18.84 0.90 -10.97
C SER A 163 18.67 -0.26 -9.97
N LEU A 164 19.22 -0.13 -8.77
CA LEU A 164 19.07 -1.10 -7.68
C LEU A 164 17.71 -1.04 -6.98
N GLU A 165 16.95 0.06 -7.06
CA GLU A 165 15.66 0.18 -6.36
C GLU A 165 14.51 -0.33 -7.24
N LEU A 166 14.66 -0.22 -8.57
CA LEU A 166 13.74 -0.78 -9.57
C LEU A 166 13.68 -2.31 -9.53
N THR A 167 14.83 -2.98 -9.42
CA THR A 167 14.89 -4.46 -9.39
C THR A 167 14.20 -5.02 -8.13
N TRP A 168 14.41 -4.39 -6.98
CA TRP A 168 13.78 -4.80 -5.73
C TRP A 168 12.28 -4.48 -5.71
N ALA A 169 11.85 -3.38 -6.34
CA ALA A 169 10.44 -3.04 -6.48
C ALA A 169 9.69 -4.01 -7.39
N GLU A 170 10.31 -4.47 -8.47
CA GLU A 170 9.77 -5.49 -9.37
C GLU A 170 9.65 -6.84 -8.67
N GLU A 171 10.69 -7.29 -7.96
CA GLU A 171 10.66 -8.53 -7.17
C GLU A 171 9.62 -8.50 -6.04
N ASP A 172 9.48 -7.37 -5.33
CA ASP A 172 8.48 -7.21 -4.27
C ASP A 172 7.05 -7.14 -4.83
N SER A 173 6.86 -6.55 -6.02
CA SER A 173 5.58 -6.58 -6.71
C SER A 173 5.21 -7.97 -7.21
N GLN A 174 6.20 -8.77 -7.64
CA GLN A 174 5.99 -10.14 -8.06
C GLN A 174 5.59 -11.02 -6.86
N ARG A 175 6.36 -10.94 -5.76
CA ARG A 175 6.04 -11.64 -4.50
C ARG A 175 4.66 -11.31 -3.96
N LYS A 176 4.22 -10.04 -4.06
CA LYS A 176 2.86 -9.64 -3.66
C LYS A 176 1.77 -10.24 -4.52
N LYS A 177 1.98 -10.30 -5.84
CA LYS A 177 1.03 -10.96 -6.74
C LYS A 177 0.92 -12.43 -6.37
N ASP A 178 2.04 -13.11 -6.17
CA ASP A 178 2.07 -14.53 -5.81
C ASP A 178 1.34 -14.78 -4.48
N GLN A 179 1.55 -13.92 -3.47
CA GLN A 179 0.82 -13.98 -2.21
C GLN A 179 -0.69 -13.74 -2.38
N MET A 180 -1.10 -12.77 -3.21
CA MET A 180 -2.51 -12.51 -3.48
C MET A 180 -3.20 -13.68 -4.21
N TRP A 181 -2.47 -14.39 -5.07
CA TRP A 181 -2.96 -15.60 -5.72
C TRP A 181 -3.10 -16.77 -4.74
N ASP A 182 -2.22 -16.86 -3.73
CA ASP A 182 -2.20 -17.95 -2.75
C ASP A 182 -3.16 -17.72 -1.55
N GLU A 183 -3.41 -16.47 -1.18
CA GLU A 183 -4.36 -16.08 -0.12
C GLU A 183 -5.83 -16.12 -0.55
N HIS A 184 -6.13 -16.33 -1.84
CA HIS A 184 -7.52 -16.48 -2.27
C HIS A 184 -8.08 -17.84 -1.79
N LYS A 185 -8.75 -17.82 -0.64
CA LYS A 185 -9.57 -18.94 -0.17
C LYS A 185 -11.01 -18.74 -0.62
N ASP A 186 -11.57 -19.74 -1.31
CA ASP A 186 -13.01 -19.84 -1.56
C ASP A 186 -13.71 -20.25 -0.27
N THR A 187 -13.85 -19.31 0.66
CA THR A 187 -14.57 -19.52 1.93
C THR A 187 -16.08 -19.42 1.77
N THR A 188 -16.54 -19.10 0.57
CA THR A 188 -17.96 -19.07 0.21
C THR A 188 -18.47 -20.50 0.00
N ARG A 189 -19.47 -20.90 0.80
CA ARG A 189 -20.05 -22.25 0.70
C ARG A 189 -20.72 -22.43 -0.66
N ARG A 190 -20.59 -23.62 -1.28
CA ARG A 190 -21.37 -23.96 -2.49
C ARG A 190 -22.86 -23.72 -2.22
N GLY A 191 -23.47 -22.83 -3.00
CA GLY A 191 -24.89 -22.49 -2.92
C GLY A 191 -25.23 -21.20 -2.14
N ASP A 192 -24.24 -20.41 -1.73
CA ASP A 192 -24.42 -19.13 -1.01
C ASP A 192 -24.82 -17.94 -1.92
N GLY A 193 -25.29 -18.24 -3.14
CA GLY A 193 -25.80 -17.26 -4.10
C GLY A 193 -27.24 -16.83 -3.82
N ASN A 194 -27.77 -15.92 -4.65
CA ASN A 194 -29.10 -15.34 -4.51
C ASN A 194 -30.22 -16.42 -4.46
N ARG A 195 -30.77 -16.64 -3.27
CA ARG A 195 -31.88 -17.56 -3.00
C ARG A 195 -33.27 -16.92 -3.09
N LYS A 196 -33.37 -15.61 -3.39
CA LYS A 196 -34.65 -14.88 -3.34
C LYS A 196 -35.54 -15.07 -4.58
N ASN A 197 -35.10 -15.82 -5.59
CA ASN A 197 -35.87 -16.08 -6.82
C ASN A 197 -36.08 -17.59 -7.07
N MET A 198 -36.31 -18.35 -5.99
CA MET A 198 -36.67 -19.76 -6.10
C MET A 198 -38.20 -19.88 -6.07
N GLY A 199 -38.83 -19.74 -7.23
CA GLY A 199 -40.18 -20.24 -7.55
C GLY A 199 -41.34 -19.65 -6.76
#